data_AF-A0A7S1GJE4-F1
#
_entry.id   AF-A0A7S1GJE4-F1
#
_cell.length_a   1.000
_cell.length_b   1.000
_cell.length_c   1.000
_cell.angle_alpha   90.00
_cell.angle_beta   90.00
_cell.angle_gamma   90.00
#
_symmetry.space_group_name_H-M   'P 1'
#
loop_
_entity.id
_entity.type
_entity.pdbx_description
1 polymer ?
#
loop_
_entity_poly.entity_id
_entity_poly.type
_entity_poly.pdbx_seq_one_letter_code
_entity_poly.pdbx_strand_id
1 'polypeptide(L)'
;SSQRKKRKSMKVKALLSISFIIFSPVIAQQEGNGAAGDIQLGMAGLQEAAKNPALLAQFMQDLQDPEMMAAAKEMMDNPEFQKQMKKLSESKEFKQGVKKSVDMMKDPSTAARVEAQMEHMMKVGKDQLKKGATDAMEEAMAAMGNPEVMAEMTKLIKDPTFQDQLSAMAKDPSFKNYIAAMEDMMKDPEKKQKIQKMSEAFRATI
;
A
#
# COMPACT_ATOMS: atom_id res chain seq x y z
N SER A 1 -49.43 -46.69 -38.50
CA SER A 1 -49.49 -46.41 -39.95
C SER A 1 -48.74 -45.13 -40.24
N SER A 2 -47.75 -45.18 -41.16
CA SER A 2 -47.03 -44.07 -41.80
C SER A 2 -46.26 -43.06 -40.94
N GLN A 3 -45.08 -42.52 -41.29
CA GLN A 3 -44.02 -42.77 -42.27
C GLN A 3 -43.08 -41.54 -42.18
N ARG A 4 -41.79 -41.70 -42.53
CA ARG A 4 -40.75 -40.64 -42.76
C ARG A 4 -40.13 -40.06 -41.47
N LYS A 5 -38.83 -40.23 -41.20
CA LYS A 5 -37.70 -39.73 -42.01
C LYS A 5 -36.34 -40.38 -41.63
N LYS A 6 -35.68 -40.94 -42.67
CA LYS A 6 -34.23 -40.90 -43.01
C LYS A 6 -33.22 -41.49 -41.98
N ARG A 7 -32.63 -42.69 -42.17
CA ARG A 7 -31.57 -43.14 -43.14
C ARG A 7 -30.45 -42.10 -43.26
N LYS A 8 -29.13 -42.34 -43.12
CA LYS A 8 -28.18 -43.50 -43.16
C LYS A 8 -26.85 -42.96 -42.56
N SER A 9 -26.17 -43.65 -41.64
CA SER A 9 -25.05 -44.61 -41.84
C SER A 9 -23.76 -44.09 -42.52
N MET A 10 -22.65 -44.05 -41.75
CA MET A 10 -21.26 -44.54 -42.02
C MET A 10 -20.23 -43.69 -41.24
N LYS A 11 -19.64 -44.20 -40.14
CA LYS A 11 -18.41 -45.02 -40.01
C LYS A 11 -17.07 -44.25 -40.23
N VAL A 12 -16.46 -43.88 -39.10
CA VAL A 12 -15.06 -44.04 -38.66
C VAL A 12 -13.92 -43.90 -39.70
N LYS A 13 -13.00 -42.96 -39.45
CA LYS A 13 -11.53 -43.18 -39.52
C LYS A 13 -10.77 -42.03 -38.85
N ALA A 14 -9.82 -42.43 -38.00
CA ALA A 14 -8.91 -41.61 -37.19
C ALA A 14 -7.80 -40.96 -38.03
N LEU A 15 -7.15 -39.91 -37.50
CA LEU A 15 -5.69 -39.72 -37.54
C LEU A 15 -5.25 -38.56 -36.64
N LEU A 16 -4.17 -38.82 -35.91
CA LEU A 16 -3.39 -37.94 -35.04
C LEU A 16 -2.87 -36.68 -35.76
N SER A 17 -2.73 -35.58 -35.01
CA SER A 17 -1.56 -34.71 -35.14
C SER A 17 -1.16 -34.15 -33.78
N ILE A 18 0.11 -34.36 -33.44
CA ILE A 18 0.81 -33.96 -32.22
C ILE A 18 1.69 -32.75 -32.56
N SER A 19 1.79 -31.81 -31.61
CA SER A 19 2.82 -30.76 -31.44
C SER A 19 2.71 -29.45 -32.25
N PHE A 20 2.43 -28.35 -31.53
CA PHE A 20 3.38 -27.23 -31.40
C PHE A 20 3.04 -26.36 -30.17
N ILE A 21 3.94 -26.36 -29.18
CA ILE A 21 4.09 -25.31 -28.17
C ILE A 21 4.62 -24.09 -28.91
N ILE A 22 4.02 -22.88 -28.84
CA ILE A 22 4.68 -21.55 -28.71
C ILE A 22 3.64 -20.49 -28.27
N PHE A 23 3.99 -19.70 -27.24
CA PHE A 23 3.48 -18.39 -26.83
C PHE A 23 2.05 -18.25 -26.28
N SER A 24 1.92 -18.28 -24.96
CA SER A 24 1.03 -17.33 -24.29
C SER A 24 1.74 -15.98 -24.23
N PRO A 25 1.20 -14.87 -24.77
CA PRO A 25 1.56 -13.56 -24.29
C PRO A 25 0.92 -13.37 -22.91
N VAL A 26 1.65 -13.80 -21.88
CA VAL A 26 1.61 -13.15 -20.58
C VAL A 26 2.14 -11.73 -20.81
N ILE A 27 1.29 -10.75 -20.47
CA ILE A 27 1.62 -9.34 -20.26
C ILE A 27 2.16 -8.62 -21.50
N ALA A 28 1.25 -8.01 -22.25
CA ALA A 28 1.57 -6.82 -23.03
C ALA A 28 0.40 -5.85 -22.93
N GLN A 29 0.66 -4.74 -22.22
CA GLN A 29 -0.01 -3.44 -22.34
C GLN A 29 -1.54 -3.46 -22.47
N GLN A 30 -2.20 -3.32 -21.33
CA GLN A 30 -3.46 -2.58 -21.29
C GLN A 30 -3.11 -1.08 -21.20
N GLU A 31 -2.62 -0.51 -22.31
CA GLU A 31 -2.70 0.94 -22.53
C GLU A 31 -4.16 1.27 -22.83
N GLY A 32 -4.83 1.94 -21.90
CA GLY A 32 -6.20 2.40 -22.13
C GLY A 32 -7.10 2.46 -20.90
N ASN A 33 -6.62 2.93 -19.76
CA ASN A 33 -7.48 3.65 -18.84
C ASN A 33 -6.86 5.04 -18.72
N GLY A 34 -7.33 5.99 -19.55
CA GLY A 34 -6.88 7.38 -19.45
C GLY A 34 -7.12 7.94 -18.04
N ALA A 35 -6.67 9.16 -17.75
CA ALA A 35 -6.72 9.73 -16.40
C ALA A 35 -8.10 9.65 -15.68
N ALA A 36 -9.21 9.44 -16.41
CA ALA A 36 -10.51 9.12 -15.83
C ALA A 36 -10.55 7.78 -15.06
N GLY A 37 -9.88 6.74 -15.56
CA GLY A 37 -9.71 5.45 -14.89
C GLY A 37 -8.81 5.55 -13.65
N ASP A 38 -7.75 6.36 -13.73
CA ASP A 38 -6.85 6.61 -12.59
C ASP A 38 -7.56 7.39 -11.47
N ILE A 39 -8.40 8.38 -11.83
CA ILE A 39 -9.24 9.10 -10.86
C ILE A 39 -10.27 8.14 -10.22
N GLN A 40 -10.85 7.23 -11.00
CA GLN A 40 -11.84 6.29 -10.49
C GLN A 40 -11.20 5.27 -9.53
N LEU A 41 -10.00 4.79 -9.85
CA LEU A 41 -9.21 3.93 -8.97
C LEU A 41 -8.78 4.68 -7.70
N GLY A 42 -8.34 5.93 -7.82
CA GLY A 42 -7.99 6.78 -6.67
C GLY A 42 -9.19 7.05 -5.75
N MET A 43 -10.36 7.34 -6.32
CA MET A 43 -11.62 7.50 -5.57
C MET A 43 -12.03 6.21 -4.86
N ALA A 44 -11.88 5.06 -5.50
CA ALA A 44 -12.18 3.76 -4.87
C ALA A 44 -11.23 3.48 -3.69
N GLY A 45 -9.93 3.78 -3.85
CA GLY A 45 -8.95 3.68 -2.76
C GLY A 45 -9.28 4.60 -1.58
N LEU A 46 -9.66 5.85 -1.85
CA LEU A 46 -10.11 6.80 -0.82
C LEU A 46 -11.39 6.33 -0.14
N GLN A 47 -12.35 5.78 -0.88
CA GLN A 47 -13.59 5.25 -0.32
C GLN A 47 -13.33 4.04 0.57
N GLU A 48 -12.36 3.20 0.22
CA GLU A 48 -11.97 2.06 1.03
C GLU A 48 -11.21 2.48 2.29
N ALA A 49 -10.28 3.43 2.16
CA ALA A 49 -9.60 4.05 3.30
C ALA A 49 -10.61 4.68 4.26
N ALA A 50 -11.64 5.38 3.75
CA ALA A 50 -12.67 5.99 4.58
C ALA A 50 -13.54 5.00 5.39
N LYS A 51 -13.60 3.72 4.97
CA LYS A 51 -14.30 2.66 5.72
C LYS A 51 -13.40 1.98 6.75
N ASN A 52 -12.08 2.06 6.59
CA ASN A 52 -11.12 1.40 7.45
C ASN A 52 -10.32 2.45 8.27
N PRO A 53 -10.56 2.57 9.59
CA PRO A 53 -9.93 3.61 10.40
C PRO A 53 -8.40 3.51 10.43
N ALA A 54 -7.80 2.31 10.34
CA ALA A 54 -6.36 2.15 10.26
C ALA A 54 -5.79 2.64 8.91
N LEU A 55 -6.44 2.29 7.80
CA LEU A 55 -6.04 2.79 6.47
C LEU A 55 -6.25 4.30 6.35
N LEU A 56 -7.33 4.85 6.91
CA LEU A 56 -7.55 6.28 6.97
C LEU A 56 -6.46 6.99 7.77
N ALA A 57 -6.12 6.46 8.96
CA ALA A 57 -5.08 7.04 9.80
C ALA A 57 -3.70 6.99 9.11
N GLN A 58 -3.36 5.86 8.48
CA GLN A 58 -2.14 5.73 7.69
C GLN A 58 -2.13 6.72 6.53
N PHE A 59 -3.20 6.79 5.76
CA PHE A 59 -3.33 7.73 4.65
C PHE A 59 -3.19 9.19 5.09
N MET A 60 -3.76 9.56 6.23
CA MET A 60 -3.58 10.92 6.78
C MET A 60 -2.16 11.17 7.30
N GLN A 61 -1.44 10.14 7.73
CA GLN A 61 -0.01 10.26 8.05
C GLN A 61 0.83 10.40 6.77
N ASP A 62 0.54 9.62 5.73
CA ASP A 62 1.21 9.71 4.44
C ASP A 62 0.98 11.09 3.80
N LEU A 63 -0.21 11.68 3.93
CA LEU A 63 -0.49 13.05 3.50
C LEU A 63 0.21 14.14 4.34
N GLN A 64 0.72 13.83 5.53
CA GLN A 64 1.56 14.77 6.28
C GLN A 64 3.01 14.73 5.81
N ASP A 65 3.39 13.72 5.03
CA ASP A 65 4.72 13.65 4.42
C ASP A 65 4.85 14.74 3.34
N PRO A 66 5.84 15.65 3.45
CA PRO A 66 6.05 16.71 2.49
C PRO A 66 6.36 16.21 1.07
N GLU A 67 6.99 15.05 0.91
CA GLU A 67 7.27 14.48 -0.42
C GLU A 67 6.00 13.95 -1.07
N MET A 68 5.16 13.26 -0.31
CA MET A 68 3.86 12.78 -0.79
C MET A 68 2.92 13.94 -1.11
N MET A 69 2.93 15.01 -0.32
CA MET A 69 2.19 16.23 -0.66
C MET A 69 2.72 16.89 -1.93
N ALA A 70 4.03 16.93 -2.14
CA ALA A 70 4.63 17.49 -3.35
C ALA A 70 4.21 16.68 -4.59
N ALA A 71 4.27 15.35 -4.53
CA ALA A 71 3.82 14.46 -5.60
C ALA A 71 2.31 14.58 -5.86
N ALA A 72 1.49 14.62 -4.80
CA ALA A 72 0.05 14.83 -4.92
C ALA A 72 -0.25 16.20 -5.55
N LYS A 73 0.50 17.24 -5.16
CA LYS A 73 0.38 18.59 -5.73
C LYS A 73 0.76 18.62 -7.20
N GLU A 74 1.84 17.95 -7.59
CA GLU A 74 2.24 17.81 -8.98
C GLU A 74 1.15 17.12 -9.82
N MET A 75 0.53 16.07 -9.28
CA MET A 75 -0.58 15.39 -9.91
C MET A 75 -1.83 16.29 -10.02
N MET A 76 -2.11 17.12 -9.01
CA MET A 76 -3.22 18.10 -9.04
C MET A 76 -2.97 19.26 -10.00
N ASP A 77 -1.71 19.67 -10.16
CA ASP A 77 -1.28 20.72 -11.08
C ASP A 77 -1.20 20.23 -12.53
N ASN A 78 -1.33 18.91 -12.76
CA ASN A 78 -1.38 18.32 -14.09
C ASN A 78 -2.62 18.82 -14.88
N PRO A 79 -2.45 19.36 -16.10
CA PRO A 79 -3.53 19.91 -16.91
C PRO A 79 -4.59 18.88 -17.35
N GLU A 80 -4.24 17.60 -17.52
CA GLU A 80 -5.20 16.52 -17.78
C GLU A 80 -6.15 16.34 -16.58
N PHE A 81 -5.57 16.27 -15.38
CA PHE A 81 -6.30 16.15 -14.14
C PHE A 81 -7.21 17.37 -13.90
N GLN A 82 -6.69 18.59 -14.10
CA GLN A 82 -7.47 19.81 -13.98
C GLN A 82 -8.64 19.87 -14.96
N LYS A 83 -8.45 19.44 -16.21
CA LYS A 83 -9.54 19.37 -17.21
C LYS A 83 -10.63 18.40 -16.76
N GLN A 84 -10.25 17.24 -16.24
CA GLN A 84 -11.21 16.23 -15.78
C GLN A 84 -11.94 16.68 -14.52
N MET A 85 -11.22 17.26 -13.55
CA MET A 85 -11.84 17.85 -12.37
C MET A 85 -12.75 19.01 -12.73
N LYS A 86 -12.41 19.83 -13.72
CA LYS A 86 -13.30 20.90 -14.21
C LYS A 86 -14.58 20.31 -14.79
N LYS A 87 -14.48 19.31 -15.68
CA LYS A 87 -15.65 18.60 -16.22
C LYS A 87 -16.52 17.97 -15.12
N LEU A 88 -15.90 17.33 -14.13
CA LEU A 88 -16.59 16.76 -12.99
C LEU A 88 -17.28 17.86 -12.16
N SER A 89 -16.59 18.96 -11.89
CA SER A 89 -17.11 20.08 -11.12
C SER A 89 -18.27 20.81 -11.79
N GLU A 90 -18.33 20.76 -13.12
CA GLU A 90 -19.40 21.35 -13.91
C GLU A 90 -20.67 20.49 -13.91
N SER A 91 -20.55 19.19 -13.59
CA SER A 91 -21.69 18.27 -13.50
C SER A 91 -22.68 18.70 -12.42
N LYS A 92 -23.96 18.44 -12.70
CA LYS A 92 -25.06 18.83 -11.81
C LYS A 92 -25.00 18.06 -10.49
N GLU A 93 -24.64 16.79 -10.58
CA GLU A 93 -24.50 15.85 -9.47
C GLU A 93 -23.41 16.31 -8.51
N PHE A 94 -22.26 16.72 -9.03
CA PHE A 94 -21.17 17.27 -8.21
C PHE A 94 -21.58 18.58 -7.54
N LYS A 95 -22.14 19.54 -8.29
CA LYS A 95 -22.60 20.82 -7.73
C LYS A 95 -23.65 20.63 -6.62
N GLN A 96 -24.59 19.71 -6.82
CA GLN A 96 -25.61 19.38 -5.82
C GLN A 96 -24.99 18.69 -4.60
N GLY A 97 -24.07 17.76 -4.82
CA GLY A 97 -23.31 17.09 -3.76
C GLY A 97 -22.53 18.08 -2.91
N VAL A 98 -21.74 18.95 -3.54
CA VAL A 98 -20.98 20.01 -2.85
C VAL A 98 -21.90 20.94 -2.08
N LYS A 99 -23.00 21.40 -2.70
CA LYS A 99 -23.98 22.26 -2.00
C LYS A 99 -24.52 21.57 -0.75
N LYS A 100 -24.96 20.32 -0.87
CA LYS A 100 -25.47 19.53 0.25
C LYS A 100 -24.43 19.32 1.35
N SER A 101 -23.18 19.02 0.99
CA SER A 101 -22.07 18.88 1.93
C SER A 101 -21.77 20.20 2.67
N VAL A 102 -21.75 21.32 1.94
CA VAL A 102 -21.57 22.66 2.53
C VAL A 102 -22.72 23.00 3.47
N ASP A 103 -23.96 22.71 3.08
CA ASP A 103 -25.13 22.95 3.92
C ASP A 103 -25.10 22.07 5.18
N MET A 104 -24.63 20.82 5.09
CA MET A 104 -24.39 19.94 6.24
C MET A 104 -23.25 20.44 7.13
N MET A 105 -22.15 20.99 6.60
CA MET A 105 -21.07 21.54 7.42
C MET A 105 -21.43 22.87 8.10
N LYS A 106 -22.35 23.65 7.50
CA LYS A 106 -22.88 24.87 8.13
C LYS A 106 -23.82 24.57 9.30
N ASP A 107 -24.36 23.36 9.37
CA ASP A 107 -25.13 22.91 10.52
C ASP A 107 -24.16 22.54 11.66
N PRO A 108 -24.16 23.30 12.78
CA PRO A 108 -23.17 23.10 13.85
C PRO A 108 -23.32 21.74 14.55
N SER A 109 -24.53 21.15 14.59
CA SER A 109 -24.74 19.81 15.14
C SER A 109 -24.10 18.74 14.25
N THR A 110 -24.19 18.93 12.94
CA THR A 110 -23.61 18.02 11.96
C THR A 110 -22.10 18.18 11.88
N ALA A 111 -21.58 19.40 11.95
CA ALA A 111 -20.15 19.67 12.06
C ALA A 111 -19.55 19.00 13.30
N ALA A 112 -20.14 19.20 14.48
CA ALA A 112 -19.69 18.58 15.73
C ALA A 112 -19.73 17.04 15.65
N ARG A 113 -20.78 16.47 15.03
CA ARG A 113 -20.89 15.02 14.84
C ARG A 113 -19.80 14.49 13.90
N VAL A 114 -19.51 15.18 12.81
CA VAL A 114 -18.46 14.81 11.86
C VAL A 114 -17.09 14.91 12.51
N GLU A 115 -16.83 15.97 13.25
CA GLU A 115 -15.58 16.16 13.98
C GLU A 115 -15.38 15.06 15.03
N ALA A 116 -16.39 14.77 15.85
CA ALA A 116 -16.34 13.68 16.83
C ALA A 116 -16.16 12.31 16.16
N GLN A 117 -16.82 12.06 15.03
CA GLN A 117 -16.66 10.82 14.27
C GLN A 117 -15.24 10.70 13.70
N MET A 118 -14.68 11.79 13.18
CA MET A 118 -13.33 11.83 12.63
C MET A 118 -12.28 11.64 13.73
N GLU A 119 -12.43 12.31 14.87
CA GLU A 119 -11.56 12.13 16.03
C GLU A 119 -11.61 10.68 16.53
N HIS A 120 -12.82 10.10 16.63
CA HIS A 120 -12.99 8.70 17.01
C HIS A 120 -12.33 7.75 16.02
N MET A 121 -12.55 7.93 14.71
CA MET A 121 -11.89 7.10 13.68
C MET A 121 -10.38 7.24 13.73
N MET A 122 -9.85 8.46 13.87
CA MET A 122 -8.41 8.69 13.99
C MET A 122 -7.84 8.04 15.24
N LYS A 123 -8.55 8.09 16.37
CA LYS A 123 -8.13 7.43 17.61
C LYS A 123 -8.13 5.92 17.44
N VAL A 124 -9.20 5.33 16.92
CA VAL A 124 -9.30 3.89 16.66
C VAL A 124 -8.23 3.44 15.67
N GLY A 125 -8.00 4.20 14.60
CA GLY A 125 -6.97 3.92 13.60
C GLY A 125 -5.57 3.96 14.19
N LYS A 126 -5.25 5.01 14.97
CA LYS A 126 -3.96 5.12 15.68
C LYS A 126 -3.79 4.01 16.71
N ASP A 127 -4.83 3.64 17.44
CA ASP A 127 -4.78 2.54 18.41
C ASP A 127 -4.56 1.18 17.71
N GLN A 128 -5.20 0.97 16.55
CA GLN A 128 -5.00 -0.23 15.72
C GLN A 128 -3.58 -0.29 15.12
N LEU A 129 -3.09 0.82 14.57
CA LEU A 129 -1.72 0.94 14.07
C LEU A 129 -0.72 0.71 15.20
N LYS A 130 -0.95 1.30 16.38
CA LYS A 130 -0.09 1.12 17.55
C LYS A 130 -0.10 -0.32 18.03
N LYS A 131 -1.26 -0.97 18.14
CA LYS A 131 -1.34 -2.40 18.52
C LYS A 131 -0.64 -3.28 17.50
N GLY A 132 -0.95 -3.14 16.22
CA GLY A 132 -0.29 -3.89 15.16
C GLY A 132 1.22 -3.66 15.11
N ALA A 133 1.68 -2.43 15.33
CA ALA A 133 3.11 -2.11 15.44
C ALA A 133 3.74 -2.68 16.72
N THR A 134 3.01 -2.72 17.84
CA THR A 134 3.51 -3.31 19.10
C THR A 134 3.63 -4.81 18.97
N ASP A 135 2.61 -5.48 18.42
CA ASP A 135 2.60 -6.92 18.18
C ASP A 135 3.70 -7.31 17.18
N ALA A 136 3.84 -6.57 16.07
CA ALA A 136 4.91 -6.80 15.09
C ALA A 136 6.31 -6.52 15.67
N MET A 137 6.45 -5.51 16.53
CA MET A 137 7.72 -5.21 17.20
C MET A 137 8.06 -6.24 18.27
N GLU A 138 7.07 -6.75 18.99
CA GLU A 138 7.21 -7.81 19.99
C GLU A 138 7.55 -9.15 19.32
N GLU A 139 6.91 -9.46 18.19
CA GLU A 139 7.23 -10.63 17.36
C GLU A 139 8.63 -10.50 16.74
N ALA A 140 9.00 -9.32 16.25
CA ALA A 140 10.36 -9.05 15.76
C ALA A 140 11.42 -9.15 16.88
N MET A 141 11.12 -8.68 18.10
CA MET A 141 12.00 -8.85 19.25
C MET A 141 12.10 -10.30 19.72
N ALA A 142 11.00 -11.04 19.72
CA ALA A 142 10.97 -12.47 20.03
C ALA A 142 11.75 -13.28 19.00
N ALA A 143 11.62 -12.93 17.71
CA ALA A 143 12.38 -13.51 16.62
C ALA A 143 13.88 -13.19 16.73
N MET A 144 14.27 -11.98 17.12
CA MET A 144 15.67 -11.64 17.41
C MET A 144 16.23 -12.34 18.66
N GLY A 145 15.38 -12.77 19.58
CA GLY A 145 15.75 -13.63 20.71
C GLY A 145 15.87 -15.12 20.33
N ASN A 146 15.39 -15.51 19.14
CA ASN A 146 15.49 -16.88 18.67
C ASN A 146 16.87 -17.12 18.02
N PRO A 147 17.70 -18.04 18.56
CA PRO A 147 19.03 -18.32 18.03
C PRO A 147 19.01 -18.85 16.58
N GLU A 148 17.93 -19.52 16.15
CA GLU A 148 17.80 -20.03 14.78
C GLU A 148 17.57 -18.88 13.79
N VAL A 149 16.69 -17.94 14.14
CA VAL A 149 16.44 -16.73 13.33
C VAL A 149 17.69 -15.87 13.27
N MET A 150 18.44 -15.75 14.37
CA MET A 150 19.70 -14.99 14.37
C MET A 150 20.82 -15.69 13.61
N ALA A 151 20.87 -17.03 13.61
CA ALA A 151 21.79 -17.78 12.77
C ALA A 151 21.45 -17.62 11.27
N GLU A 152 20.16 -17.60 10.93
CA GLU A 152 19.68 -17.36 9.57
C GLU A 152 19.92 -15.92 9.10
N MET A 153 19.62 -14.93 9.95
CA MET A 153 19.97 -13.53 9.72
C MET A 153 21.48 -13.35 9.57
N THR A 154 22.29 -14.06 10.35
CA THR A 154 23.76 -14.04 10.22
C THR A 154 24.22 -14.66 8.90
N LYS A 155 23.57 -15.73 8.43
CA LYS A 155 23.83 -16.29 7.10
C LYS A 155 23.45 -15.31 5.99
N LEU A 156 22.31 -14.65 6.12
CA LEU A 156 21.83 -13.66 5.16
C LEU A 156 22.77 -12.45 5.10
N ILE A 157 23.22 -11.93 6.24
CA ILE A 157 24.20 -10.83 6.34
C ILE A 157 25.55 -11.22 5.73
N LYS A 158 25.92 -12.50 5.83
CA LYS A 158 27.14 -13.04 5.21
C LYS A 158 26.95 -13.39 3.73
N ASP A 159 25.73 -13.33 3.21
CA ASP A 159 25.47 -13.59 1.80
C ASP A 159 26.03 -12.43 0.95
N PRO A 160 26.83 -12.71 -0.08
CA PRO A 160 27.44 -11.68 -0.93
C PRO A 160 26.38 -10.80 -1.61
N THR A 161 25.28 -11.40 -2.04
CA THR A 161 24.19 -10.72 -2.74
C THR A 161 23.49 -9.73 -1.83
N PHE A 162 23.27 -10.14 -0.58
CA PHE A 162 22.70 -9.28 0.44
C PHE A 162 23.67 -8.16 0.84
N GLN A 163 24.98 -8.43 0.94
CA GLN A 163 25.98 -7.38 1.21
C GLN A 163 26.05 -6.34 0.09
N ASP A 164 25.94 -6.78 -1.17
CA ASP A 164 25.91 -5.89 -2.32
C ASP A 164 24.64 -5.04 -2.34
N GLN A 165 23.48 -5.63 -2.06
CA GLN A 165 22.21 -4.91 -1.92
C GLN A 165 22.24 -3.91 -0.77
N LEU A 166 22.78 -4.31 0.38
CA LEU A 166 22.90 -3.44 1.56
C LEU A 166 23.90 -2.30 1.32
N SER A 167 24.97 -2.57 0.57
CA SER A 167 25.93 -1.55 0.12
C SER A 167 25.35 -0.60 -0.93
N ALA A 168 24.50 -1.09 -1.82
CA ALA A 168 23.77 -0.26 -2.78
C ALA A 168 22.74 0.63 -2.07
N MET A 169 22.01 0.07 -1.12
CA MET A 169 21.08 0.80 -0.25
C MET A 169 21.81 1.82 0.63
N ALA A 170 22.99 1.49 1.14
CA ALA A 170 23.82 2.43 1.92
C ALA A 170 24.35 3.61 1.11
N LYS A 171 24.41 3.48 -0.22
CA LYS A 171 24.75 4.56 -1.14
C LYS A 171 23.54 5.41 -1.52
N ASP A 172 22.33 4.95 -1.19
CA ASP A 172 21.11 5.71 -1.43
C ASP A 172 21.08 6.98 -0.55
N PRO A 173 20.80 8.17 -1.13
CA PRO A 173 20.69 9.41 -0.37
C PRO A 173 19.68 9.35 0.79
N SER A 174 18.59 8.59 0.62
CA SER A 174 17.56 8.39 1.65
C SER A 174 18.09 7.59 2.84
N PHE A 175 19.00 6.65 2.58
CA PHE A 175 19.66 5.89 3.65
C PHE A 175 20.70 6.72 4.41
N LYS A 176 21.28 7.77 3.80
CA LYS A 176 22.13 8.73 4.53
C LYS A 176 21.33 9.48 5.58
N ASN A 177 20.08 9.84 5.29
CA ASN A 177 19.18 10.45 6.27
C ASN A 177 18.85 9.49 7.41
N TYR A 178 18.68 8.20 7.10
CA TYR A 178 18.48 7.15 8.10
C TYR A 178 19.72 6.92 8.99
N ILE A 179 20.92 6.88 8.40
CA ILE A 179 22.21 6.79 9.13
C ILE A 179 22.38 8.01 10.04
N ALA A 180 22.13 9.22 9.53
CA ALA A 180 22.24 10.45 10.31
C ALA A 180 21.27 10.47 11.50
N ALA A 181 20.01 10.04 11.29
CA ALA A 181 19.03 9.91 12.36
C ALA A 181 19.42 8.85 13.40
N MET A 182 20.02 7.74 12.96
CA MET A 182 20.53 6.68 13.84
C MET A 182 21.77 7.13 14.62
N GLU A 183 22.63 7.94 14.01
CA GLU A 183 23.81 8.51 14.64
C GLU A 183 23.42 9.54 15.70
N ASP A 184 22.43 10.40 15.44
CA ASP A 184 21.85 11.30 16.45
C ASP A 184 21.16 10.52 17.58
N MET A 185 20.51 9.41 17.26
CA MET A 185 19.95 8.51 18.27
C MET A 185 21.03 7.86 19.16
N MET A 186 22.22 7.57 18.63
CA MET A 186 23.35 7.02 19.41
C MET A 186 24.10 8.07 20.23
N LYS A 187 23.97 9.35 19.87
CA LYS A 187 24.46 10.48 20.69
C LYS A 187 23.56 10.72 21.90
N ASP A 188 22.29 10.31 21.84
CA ASP A 188 21.37 10.33 22.97
C ASP A 188 21.77 9.27 24.01
N PRO A 189 22.20 9.69 25.23
CA PRO A 189 22.73 8.78 26.24
C PRO A 189 21.69 7.79 26.77
N GLU A 190 20.40 8.12 26.76
CA GLU A 190 19.35 7.21 27.23
C GLU A 190 19.08 6.10 26.20
N LYS A 191 19.01 6.47 24.93
CA LYS A 191 18.80 5.50 23.84
C LYS A 191 20.01 4.61 23.64
N LYS A 192 21.22 5.16 23.79
CA LYS A 192 22.48 4.40 23.80
C LYS A 192 22.49 3.33 24.89
N GLN A 193 22.07 3.65 26.11
CA GLN A 193 21.98 2.66 27.20
C GLN A 193 20.98 1.54 26.88
N LYS A 194 19.85 1.88 26.27
CA LYS A 194 18.83 0.91 25.88
C LYS A 194 19.34 -0.04 24.79
N ILE A 195 20.03 0.48 23.78
CA ILE A 195 20.68 -0.30 22.72
C ILE A 195 21.81 -1.17 23.28
N GLN A 196 22.63 -0.64 24.22
CA GLN A 196 23.69 -1.41 24.86
C GLN A 196 23.15 -2.60 25.65
N LYS A 197 22.14 -2.39 26.50
CA LYS A 197 21.48 -3.47 27.25
C LYS A 197 20.92 -4.55 26.32
N MET A 198 20.36 -4.13 25.20
CA MET A 198 19.85 -5.05 24.19
C MET A 198 20.98 -5.82 23.48
N SER A 199 22.10 -5.17 23.19
CA SER A 199 23.28 -5.81 22.59
C SER A 199 24.02 -6.76 23.54
N GLU A 200 24.02 -6.46 24.84
CA GLU A 200 24.60 -7.31 25.88
C GLU A 200 23.74 -8.54 26.11
N ALA A 201 22.41 -8.38 26.16
CA ALA A 201 21.48 -9.50 26.19
C ALA A 201 21.64 -10.40 24.96
N PHE A 202 21.86 -9.79 23.79
CA PHE A 202 22.12 -10.53 22.56
C PHE A 202 23.45 -11.30 22.63
N ARG A 203 24.55 -10.66 23.02
CA ARG A 203 25.88 -11.30 23.19
C ARG A 203 25.91 -12.40 24.25
N ALA A 204 25.06 -12.33 25.26
CA ALA A 204 24.98 -13.38 26.28
C ALA A 204 24.23 -14.63 25.80
N THR A 205 23.53 -14.56 24.67
CA THR A 205 22.65 -15.64 24.15
C THR A 205 23.27 -16.37 22.94
N ILE A 206 24.39 -15.89 22.39
CA ILE A 206 25.20 -16.50 21.33
C ILE A 206 26.55 -16.98 21.89
#